data_AF-B8KTI5-F1
#
_entry.id   AF-B8KTI5-F1
#
_cell.length_a   1.000
_cell.length_b   1.000
_cell.length_c   1.000
_cell.angle_alpha   90.00
_cell.angle_beta   90.00
_cell.angle_gamma   90.00
#
_symmetry.space_group_name_H-M   'P 1'
#
loop_
_entity.id
_entity.type
_entity.pdbx_description
1 polymer ?
#
loop_
_entity_poly.entity_id
_entity_poly.type
_entity_poly.pdbx_seq_one_letter_code
_entity_poly.pdbx_strand_id
1 'polypeptide(L)'
;MVKNLLMVVAGGIFAASVAQAQDMQKLVDSVDTEKAAEAVDMEKAKEAVSTDGVDYKKAAESVDVKKASEAVDMEKAKGALMGE
;
A
#
# COMPACT_ATOMS: atom_id res chain seq x y z
N MET A 1 -7.26 9.23 12.18
CA MET A 1 -7.14 10.03 10.94
C MET A 1 -6.01 9.55 10.04
N VAL A 2 -4.77 9.38 10.54
CA VAL A 2 -3.65 8.85 9.72
C VAL A 2 -3.91 7.43 9.20
N LYS A 3 -4.54 6.57 10.02
CA LYS A 3 -4.95 5.20 9.67
C LYS A 3 -5.87 5.13 8.44
N ASN A 4 -6.77 6.10 8.30
CA ASN A 4 -7.75 6.17 7.21
C ASN A 4 -7.12 6.71 5.93
N LEU A 5 -6.13 7.61 6.02
CA LEU A 5 -5.42 8.13 4.86
C LEU A 5 -4.49 7.08 4.24
N LEU A 6 -3.80 6.28 5.07
CA LEU A 6 -3.01 5.13 4.62
C LEU A 6 -3.89 4.10 3.90
N MET A 7 -5.10 3.83 4.43
CA MET A 7 -6.08 2.94 3.79
C MET A 7 -6.66 3.49 2.48
N VAL A 8 -6.73 4.81 2.28
CA VAL A 8 -7.23 5.40 1.03
C VAL A 8 -6.14 5.44 -0.05
N VAL A 9 -4.89 5.69 0.33
CA VAL A 9 -3.74 5.62 -0.59
C VAL A 9 -3.39 4.17 -0.95
N ALA A 10 -3.57 3.22 -0.03
CA ALA A 10 -3.44 1.78 -0.31
C ALA A 10 -4.71 1.15 -0.92
N GLY A 11 -5.89 1.75 -0.72
CA GLY A 11 -7.20 1.15 -1.04
C GLY A 11 -7.85 1.65 -2.33
N GLY A 12 -7.23 2.58 -3.06
CA GLY A 12 -7.82 3.19 -4.26
C GLY A 12 -7.96 2.28 -5.49
N ILE A 13 -7.53 1.01 -5.45
CA ILE A 13 -7.55 0.12 -6.62
C ILE A 13 -8.59 -1.02 -6.53
N PHE A 14 -9.14 -1.35 -5.36
CA PHE A 14 -9.87 -2.62 -5.21
C PHE A 14 -11.34 -2.46 -4.85
N ALA A 15 -12.12 -1.92 -5.79
CA ALA A 15 -13.54 -2.24 -5.89
C ALA A 15 -13.73 -3.46 -6.79
N ALA A 16 -13.24 -4.64 -6.38
CA ALA A 16 -13.47 -5.88 -7.09
C ALA A 16 -13.84 -7.02 -6.13
N SER A 17 -15.14 -7.32 -6.11
CA SER A 17 -15.79 -8.59 -5.76
C SER A 17 -15.34 -9.36 -4.50
N VAL A 18 -16.31 -9.62 -3.63
CA VAL A 18 -16.23 -10.44 -2.40
C VAL A 18 -15.63 -11.86 -2.55
N ALA A 19 -15.41 -12.35 -3.77
CA ALA A 19 -14.74 -13.63 -4.04
C ALA A 19 -13.19 -13.52 -4.10
N GLN A 20 -12.63 -12.33 -4.37
CA GLN A 20 -11.18 -12.08 -4.28
C GLN A 20 -10.72 -11.72 -2.85
N ALA A 21 -11.66 -11.63 -1.89
CA ALA A 21 -11.38 -11.12 -0.56
C ALA A 21 -10.47 -12.05 0.28
N GLN A 22 -10.48 -13.37 0.07
CA GLN A 22 -9.61 -14.28 0.83
C GLN A 22 -8.15 -14.19 0.39
N ASP A 23 -7.89 -14.18 -0.92
CA ASP A 23 -6.54 -14.02 -1.47
C ASP A 23 -6.02 -12.60 -1.29
N MET A 24 -6.90 -11.58 -1.35
CA MET A 24 -6.54 -10.21 -0.97
C MET A 24 -6.16 -10.10 0.51
N GLN A 25 -6.85 -10.82 1.40
CA GLN A 25 -6.50 -10.82 2.84
C GLN A 25 -5.14 -11.51 3.07
N LYS A 26 -4.88 -12.65 2.40
CA LYS A 26 -3.56 -13.31 2.43
C LYS A 26 -2.45 -12.43 1.84
N LEU A 27 -2.76 -11.65 0.80
CA LEU A 27 -1.82 -10.70 0.20
C LEU A 27 -1.53 -9.54 1.15
N VAL A 28 -2.53 -9.03 1.87
CA VAL A 28 -2.32 -8.03 2.94
C VAL A 28 -1.47 -8.63 4.08
N ASP A 29 -1.69 -9.90 4.44
CA ASP A 29 -0.87 -10.60 5.43
C ASP A 29 0.58 -10.87 4.97
N SER A 30 0.88 -10.71 3.68
CA SER A 30 2.24 -10.75 3.14
C SER A 30 2.98 -9.41 3.25
N VAL A 31 2.28 -8.35 3.65
CA VAL A 31 2.88 -7.02 3.82
C VAL A 31 3.09 -6.74 5.31
N ASP A 32 4.34 -6.52 5.69
CA ASP A 32 4.70 -5.98 6.99
C ASP A 32 4.31 -4.50 7.04
N THR A 33 3.19 -4.20 7.70
CA THR A 33 2.64 -2.84 7.75
C THR A 33 3.52 -1.84 8.51
N GLU A 34 4.36 -2.30 9.44
CA GLU A 34 5.29 -1.40 10.15
C GLU A 34 6.43 -0.99 9.21
N LYS A 35 7.06 -1.95 8.53
CA LYS A 35 8.10 -1.65 7.53
C LYS A 35 7.57 -0.88 6.33
N ALA A 36 6.36 -1.19 5.89
CA ALA A 36 5.71 -0.46 4.79
C ALA A 36 5.44 1.00 5.17
N ALA A 37 5.13 1.29 6.43
CA ALA A 37 4.98 2.66 6.91
C ALA A 37 6.32 3.41 6.96
N GLU A 38 7.43 2.73 7.31
CA GLU A 38 8.78 3.31 7.28
C GLU A 38 9.28 3.62 5.86
N ALA A 39 8.69 3.00 4.84
CA ALA A 39 8.97 3.28 3.44
C ALA A 39 8.28 4.56 2.94
N VAL A 40 7.35 5.14 3.71
CA VAL A 40 6.60 6.35 3.31
C VAL A 40 7.14 7.57 4.05
N ASP A 41 7.64 8.54 3.28
CA ASP A 41 7.95 9.87 3.77
C ASP A 41 6.65 10.67 3.94
N MET A 42 6.19 10.73 5.19
CA MET A 42 4.92 11.36 5.55
C MET A 42 4.92 12.88 5.35
N GLU A 43 6.07 13.53 5.29
CA GLU A 43 6.14 14.96 4.97
C GLU A 43 5.91 15.16 3.46
N LYS A 44 6.64 14.43 2.62
CA LYS A 44 6.44 14.48 1.15
C LYS A 44 5.05 14.01 0.73
N ALA A 45 4.51 13.00 1.40
CA ALA A 45 3.17 12.51 1.13
C ALA A 45 2.10 13.58 1.41
N LYS A 46 2.31 14.44 2.42
CA LYS A 46 1.43 15.58 2.68
C LYS A 46 1.59 16.67 1.64
N GLU A 47 2.81 16.94 1.17
CA GLU A 47 3.06 17.90 0.09
C GLU A 47 2.43 17.48 -1.25
N ALA A 48 2.20 16.17 -1.43
CA ALA A 48 1.48 15.64 -2.58
C ALA A 48 -0.03 15.88 -2.51
N VAL A 49 -0.59 16.20 -1.34
CA VAL A 49 -2.02 16.49 -1.15
C VAL A 49 -2.23 18.01 -1.15
N SER A 50 -2.99 18.49 -2.12
CA SER A 50 -3.33 19.91 -2.28
C SER A 50 -4.84 20.13 -2.30
N THR A 51 -5.27 21.38 -2.21
CA THR A 51 -6.70 21.77 -2.34
C THR A 51 -7.30 21.35 -3.68
N ASP A 52 -6.49 21.30 -4.72
CA ASP A 52 -6.87 20.98 -6.09
C ASP A 52 -6.81 19.47 -6.41
N GLY A 53 -6.33 18.64 -5.47
CA GLY A 53 -6.26 17.20 -5.62
C GLY A 53 -4.95 16.57 -5.14
N VAL A 54 -4.68 15.35 -5.61
CA VAL A 54 -3.48 14.59 -5.28
C VAL A 54 -2.51 14.64 -6.46
N ASP A 55 -1.30 15.13 -6.22
CA ASP A 55 -0.18 15.02 -7.16
C ASP A 55 0.44 13.62 -7.03
N TYR A 56 -0.04 12.71 -7.87
CA TYR A 56 0.39 11.32 -7.87
C TYR A 56 1.89 11.13 -8.14
N LYS A 57 2.55 12.07 -8.84
CA LYS A 57 4.00 12.01 -9.02
C LYS A 57 4.72 12.25 -7.70
N LYS A 58 4.36 13.34 -7.01
CA LYS A 58 4.92 13.64 -5.68
C LYS A 58 4.58 12.55 -4.66
N ALA A 59 3.37 12.00 -4.72
CA ALA A 59 2.97 10.89 -3.88
C ALA A 59 3.86 9.66 -4.13
N ALA A 60 4.18 9.34 -5.38
CA ALA A 60 5.10 8.25 -5.70
C ALA A 60 6.54 8.55 -5.21
N GLU A 61 7.00 9.80 -5.31
CA GLU A 61 8.31 10.22 -4.77
C GLU A 61 8.40 10.17 -3.25
N SER A 62 7.26 10.15 -2.55
CA SER A 62 7.21 9.94 -1.11
C SER A 62 7.44 8.49 -0.69
N VAL A 63 7.46 7.55 -1.63
CA VAL A 63 7.64 6.12 -1.33
C VAL A 63 9.06 5.66 -1.70
N ASP A 64 9.78 5.15 -0.72
CA ASP A 64 11.03 4.42 -0.95
C ASP A 64 10.72 3.00 -1.42
N VAL A 65 10.84 2.78 -2.73
CA VAL A 65 10.54 1.48 -3.37
C VAL A 65 11.42 0.35 -2.83
N LYS A 66 12.67 0.62 -2.41
CA LYS A 66 13.54 -0.42 -1.86
C LYS A 66 13.02 -0.88 -0.52
N LYS A 67 12.76 0.04 0.41
CA LYS A 67 12.19 -0.28 1.72
C LYS A 67 10.79 -0.91 1.61
N ALA A 68 9.97 -0.40 0.69
CA ALA A 68 8.65 -0.95 0.44
C ALA A 68 8.73 -2.41 -0.05
N SER A 69 9.73 -2.75 -0.86
CA SER A 69 9.94 -4.13 -1.32
C SER A 69 10.39 -5.06 -0.18
N GLU A 70 11.18 -4.55 0.77
CA GLU A 70 11.58 -5.31 1.97
C GLU A 70 10.43 -5.56 2.95
N ALA A 71 9.35 -4.78 2.84
CA ALA A 71 8.12 -4.99 3.59
C ALA A 71 7.23 -6.08 3.00
N VAL A 72 7.52 -6.59 1.80
CA VAL A 72 6.71 -7.62 1.13
C VAL A 72 7.38 -9.00 1.25
N ASP A 73 6.68 -9.93 1.88
CA ASP A 73 7.02 -11.35 1.82
C ASP A 73 6.61 -11.91 0.46
N MET A 74 7.59 -11.98 -0.46
CA MET A 74 7.36 -12.43 -1.83
C MET A 74 6.93 -13.90 -1.92
N GLU A 75 7.26 -14.74 -0.93
CA GLU A 75 6.87 -16.15 -0.93
C GLU A 75 5.39 -16.28 -0.55
N LYS A 76 4.99 -15.58 0.51
CA LYS A 76 3.60 -15.51 0.97
C LYS A 76 2.69 -14.79 -0.03
N ALA A 77 3.18 -13.72 -0.66
CA ALA A 77 2.47 -13.01 -1.71
C ALA A 77 2.22 -13.88 -2.95
N LYS A 78 3.20 -14.71 -3.33
CA LYS A 78 3.05 -15.67 -4.43
C LYS A 78 2.04 -16.76 -4.10
N GLY A 79 2.09 -17.33 -2.89
CA GLY A 79 1.10 -18.31 -2.44
C GLY A 79 -0.32 -17.73 -2.47
N ALA A 80 -0.49 -16.48 -2.01
CA ALA A 80 -1.75 -15.76 -2.07
C ALA A 80 -2.24 -15.51 -3.52
N LEU A 81 -1.33 -15.22 -4.46
CA LEU A 81 -1.68 -15.00 -5.87
C LEU A 81 -2.00 -16.30 -6.63
N MET A 82 -1.40 -17.41 -6.22
CA MET A 82 -1.60 -18.73 -6.83
C MET A 82 -2.75 -19.52 -6.19
N GLY A 83 -3.35 -19.01 -5.12
CA GLY A 83 -4.52 -19.61 -4.47
C GLY A 83 -4.20 -20.81 -3.58
N GLU A 84 -2.97 -20.91 -3.07
CA GLU A 84 -2.51 -21.97 -2.16
C GLU A 84 -2.75 -21.62 -0.68
#